data_AF-A0A142YEQ1-F1
#
_entry.id   AF-A0A142YEQ1-F1
#
_cell.length_a   1.000
_cell.length_b   1.000
_cell.length_c   1.000
_cell.angle_alpha   90.00
_cell.angle_beta   90.00
_cell.angle_gamma   90.00
#
_symmetry.space_group_name_H-M   'P 1'
#
loop_
_entity.id
_entity.type
_entity.pdbx_description
1 polymer ?
#
loop_
_entity_poly.entity_id
_entity_poly.type
_entity_poly.pdbx_seq_one_letter_code
_entity_poly.pdbx_strand_id
1 'polypeptide(L)'
;MKRKWIALAASLTFGLGLCATAFSGSSDEESALGQIMEKVQKQKAVITKGVRNVASYKKSQSDVEKAAKEWVKLAKESKPHNEAAKAAKGQDDPVKKWDELIDVWVKESEKLAEIAAKADSTQKDAKDQLNTINKNCTECHQVFRIDADENF
;
A
#
# COMPACT_ATOMS: atom_id res chain seq x y z
N MET A 1 35.00 -3.32 -42.44
CA MET A 1 35.00 -4.41 -41.44
C MET A 1 33.62 -4.47 -40.80
N LYS A 2 32.92 -5.60 -40.98
CA LYS A 2 31.56 -5.85 -40.51
C LYS A 2 31.60 -6.19 -39.02
N ARG A 3 30.86 -5.47 -38.18
CA ARG A 3 30.39 -6.01 -36.90
C ARG A 3 28.91 -5.70 -36.75
N LYS A 4 28.13 -6.69 -37.17
CA LYS A 4 26.72 -6.87 -36.85
C LYS A 4 26.65 -7.29 -35.38
N TRP A 5 25.88 -6.58 -34.58
CA TRP A 5 25.18 -7.18 -33.45
C TRP A 5 23.69 -6.98 -33.71
N ILE A 6 23.04 -8.14 -33.85
CA ILE A 6 21.61 -8.34 -33.97
C ILE A 6 21.05 -8.34 -32.54
N ALA A 7 19.98 -7.58 -32.31
CA ALA A 7 18.88 -7.82 -31.35
C ALA A 7 18.22 -6.46 -31.06
N LEU A 8 16.91 -6.24 -31.08
CA LEU A 8 15.75 -7.03 -31.45
C LEU A 8 14.64 -5.96 -31.55
N ALA A 9 14.09 -5.73 -32.74
CA ALA A 9 12.93 -4.87 -32.92
C ALA A 9 11.66 -5.74 -32.87
N ALA A 10 10.88 -5.61 -31.81
CA ALA A 10 9.46 -5.95 -31.66
C ALA A 10 9.15 -5.77 -30.16
N SER A 11 8.14 -5.05 -29.70
CA SER A 11 6.96 -4.50 -30.33
C SER A 11 6.34 -3.55 -29.29
N LEU A 12 6.02 -2.33 -29.71
CA LEU A 12 4.98 -1.54 -29.07
C LEU A 12 3.68 -2.36 -29.13
N THR A 13 3.30 -2.96 -28.00
CA THR A 13 1.93 -3.44 -27.79
C THR A 13 1.43 -2.86 -26.49
N PHE A 14 0.55 -1.88 -26.65
CA PHE A 14 -0.51 -1.51 -25.72
C PHE A 14 -1.05 -2.76 -25.02
N GLY A 15 -0.89 -2.84 -23.71
CA GLY A 15 -1.48 -3.88 -22.90
C GLY A 15 -1.63 -3.36 -21.49
N LEU A 16 -2.84 -2.93 -21.16
CA LEU A 16 -3.31 -2.74 -19.79
C LEU A 16 -2.75 -3.87 -18.93
N GLY A 17 -1.88 -3.52 -17.99
CA GLY A 17 -1.36 -4.43 -16.99
C GLY A 17 -2.51 -4.91 -16.10
N LEU A 18 -3.22 -5.93 -16.57
CA LEU A 18 -3.92 -6.87 -15.72
C LEU A 18 -2.84 -7.58 -14.91
N CYS A 19 -2.50 -7.01 -13.76
CA CYS A 19 -1.82 -7.71 -12.67
C CYS A 19 -2.75 -8.78 -12.07
N ALA A 20 -3.17 -9.72 -12.91
CA ALA A 20 -4.04 -10.83 -12.57
C ALA A 20 -3.31 -12.15 -12.84
N THR A 21 -2.18 -12.36 -12.17
CA THR A 21 -1.55 -13.68 -12.03
C THR A 21 -0.76 -13.73 -10.73
N ALA A 22 -1.40 -14.24 -9.67
CA ALA A 22 -0.84 -15.12 -8.65
C ALA A 22 -1.80 -15.16 -7.44
N PHE A 23 -2.88 -15.93 -7.54
CA PHE A 23 -3.51 -16.51 -6.36
C PHE A 23 -4.04 -17.88 -6.74
N SER A 24 -3.10 -18.79 -6.95
CA SER A 24 -3.37 -20.22 -7.03
C SER A 24 -3.21 -20.78 -5.62
N GLY A 25 -4.28 -21.29 -5.02
CA GLY A 25 -4.20 -22.23 -3.91
C GLY A 25 -4.81 -21.77 -2.59
N SER A 26 -6.09 -22.13 -2.42
CA SER A 26 -6.81 -22.53 -1.20
C SER A 26 -8.18 -21.85 -1.16
N SER A 27 -9.21 -22.65 -0.90
CA SER A 27 -10.53 -22.20 -0.49
C SER A 27 -10.45 -21.67 0.94
N ASP A 28 -9.82 -20.52 1.16
CA ASP A 28 -9.80 -19.85 2.46
C ASP A 28 -10.89 -18.78 2.50
N GLU A 29 -11.78 -18.88 3.49
CA GLU A 29 -12.54 -17.71 3.91
C GLU A 29 -11.56 -16.56 4.16
N GLU A 30 -11.84 -15.41 3.57
CA GLU A 30 -10.98 -14.25 3.68
C GLU A 30 -10.78 -13.88 5.15
N SER A 31 -9.54 -14.00 5.65
CA SER A 31 -9.21 -13.68 7.05
C SER A 31 -9.66 -12.26 7.41
N ALA A 32 -9.92 -12.00 8.70
CA ALA A 32 -10.30 -10.66 9.15
C ALA A 32 -9.30 -9.57 8.71
N LEU A 33 -7.99 -9.89 8.76
CA LEU A 33 -6.95 -9.01 8.23
C LEU A 33 -7.06 -8.83 6.71
N GLY A 34 -7.33 -9.89 5.96
CA GLY A 34 -7.56 -9.85 4.51
C GLY A 34 -8.67 -8.86 4.14
N GLN A 35 -9.82 -8.97 4.81
CA GLN A 35 -10.97 -8.08 4.60
C GLN A 35 -10.64 -6.61 4.94
N ILE A 36 -9.83 -6.38 5.98
CA ILE A 36 -9.34 -5.03 6.30
C ILE A 36 -8.41 -4.55 5.18
N MET A 37 -7.49 -5.38 4.70
CA MET A 37 -6.57 -5.02 3.62
C MET A 37 -7.29 -4.73 2.30
N GLU A 38 -8.39 -5.40 1.99
CA GLU A 38 -9.25 -5.01 0.86
C GLU A 38 -9.79 -3.59 0.99
N LYS A 39 -10.29 -3.23 2.19
CA LYS A 39 -10.76 -1.87 2.47
C LYS A 39 -9.61 -0.87 2.35
N VAL A 40 -8.42 -1.22 2.84
CA VAL A 40 -7.20 -0.41 2.72
C VAL A 40 -6.90 -0.13 1.24
N GLN A 41 -6.97 -1.14 0.37
CA GLN A 41 -6.72 -0.98 -1.06
C GLN A 41 -7.77 -0.10 -1.75
N LYS A 42 -9.05 -0.22 -1.36
CA LYS A 42 -10.12 0.66 -1.87
C LYS A 42 -9.83 2.13 -1.53
N GLN A 43 -9.45 2.42 -0.28
CA GLN A 43 -9.08 3.78 0.12
C GLN A 43 -7.77 4.25 -0.55
N LYS A 44 -6.79 3.35 -0.71
CA LYS A 44 -5.55 3.63 -1.43
C LYS A 44 -5.80 4.13 -2.85
N ALA A 45 -6.75 3.51 -3.55
CA ALA A 45 -7.11 3.89 -4.91
C ALA A 45 -7.69 5.31 -4.97
N VAL A 46 -8.56 5.66 -4.02
CA VAL A 46 -9.11 7.03 -3.88
C VAL A 46 -7.99 8.04 -3.67
N ILE A 47 -7.12 7.79 -2.68
CA ILE A 47 -6.01 8.70 -2.35
C ILE A 47 -5.07 8.83 -3.54
N THR A 48 -4.63 7.72 -4.14
CA THR A 48 -3.69 7.70 -5.27
C THR A 48 -4.21 8.48 -6.47
N LYS A 49 -5.50 8.31 -6.79
CA LYS A 49 -6.16 9.06 -7.87
C LYS A 49 -6.26 10.54 -7.52
N GLY A 50 -6.64 10.86 -6.29
CA GLY A 50 -6.76 12.23 -5.79
C GLY A 50 -5.44 12.99 -5.84
N VAL A 51 -4.33 12.36 -5.42
CA VAL A 51 -3.01 13.01 -5.40
C VAL A 51 -2.22 12.84 -6.70
N ARG A 52 -2.84 12.41 -7.81
CA ARG A 52 -2.11 12.13 -9.07
C ARG A 52 -1.52 13.39 -9.71
N ASN A 53 -2.26 14.49 -9.68
CA ASN A 53 -1.84 15.80 -10.19
C ASN A 53 -2.66 16.92 -9.54
N VAL A 54 -2.21 18.17 -9.68
CA VAL A 54 -2.81 19.35 -9.04
C VAL A 54 -4.32 19.47 -9.31
N ALA A 55 -4.76 19.25 -10.54
CA ALA A 55 -6.17 19.37 -10.90
C ALA A 55 -7.06 18.29 -10.25
N SER A 56 -6.53 17.06 -10.13
CA SER A 56 -7.23 15.95 -9.45
C SER A 56 -7.33 16.24 -7.95
N TYR A 57 -6.25 16.74 -7.35
CA TYR A 57 -6.21 17.03 -5.93
C TYR A 57 -7.19 18.14 -5.55
N LYS A 58 -7.21 19.26 -6.28
CA LYS A 58 -8.17 20.35 -6.04
C LYS A 58 -9.63 19.89 -6.05
N LYS A 59 -9.97 18.89 -6.87
CA LYS A 59 -11.34 18.34 -6.96
C LYS A 59 -11.65 17.31 -5.89
N SER A 60 -10.64 16.55 -5.46
CA SER A 60 -10.80 15.37 -4.60
C SER A 60 -10.16 15.55 -3.22
N GLN A 61 -9.75 16.75 -2.84
CA GLN A 61 -9.06 17.01 -1.56
C GLN A 61 -9.86 16.48 -0.37
N SER A 62 -11.17 16.76 -0.31
CA SER A 62 -12.05 16.22 0.75
C SER A 62 -12.19 14.70 0.70
N ASP A 63 -12.14 14.09 -0.49
CA ASP A 63 -12.17 12.63 -0.61
C ASP A 63 -10.85 12.01 -0.15
N VAL A 64 -9.71 12.66 -0.42
CA VAL A 64 -8.40 12.26 0.11
C VAL A 64 -8.39 12.35 1.64
N GLU A 65 -8.94 13.42 2.21
CA GLU A 65 -9.08 13.57 3.67
C GLU A 65 -9.92 12.44 4.28
N LYS A 66 -11.11 12.18 3.71
CA LYS A 66 -12.01 11.11 4.19
C LYS A 66 -11.36 9.74 4.09
N ALA A 67 -10.74 9.43 2.94
CA ALA A 67 -10.05 8.16 2.73
C ALA A 67 -8.85 7.99 3.68
N ALA A 68 -8.09 9.07 3.95
CA ALA A 68 -6.99 9.04 4.91
C ALA A 68 -7.49 8.82 6.35
N LYS A 69 -8.60 9.46 6.75
CA LYS A 69 -9.25 9.18 8.06
C LYS A 69 -9.71 7.74 8.17
N GLU A 70 -10.18 7.14 7.08
CA GLU A 70 -10.55 5.73 7.07
C GLU A 70 -9.32 4.82 7.19
N TRP A 71 -8.19 5.16 6.55
CA TRP A 71 -6.92 4.46 6.80
C TRP A 71 -6.49 4.49 8.27
N VAL A 72 -6.70 5.59 8.99
CA VAL A 72 -6.41 5.65 10.43
C VAL A 72 -7.22 4.60 11.20
N LYS A 73 -8.51 4.44 10.89
CA LYS A 73 -9.36 3.43 11.53
C LYS A 73 -8.91 2.01 11.16
N LEU A 74 -8.73 1.75 9.87
CA LEU A 74 -8.31 0.43 9.38
C LEU A 74 -6.94 0.01 9.92
N ALA A 75 -6.02 0.96 10.10
CA ALA A 75 -4.73 0.71 10.73
C ALA A 75 -4.89 0.28 12.19
N LYS A 76 -5.71 1.00 12.98
CA LYS A 76 -6.03 0.63 14.36
C LYS A 76 -6.73 -0.73 14.44
N GLU A 77 -7.67 -1.00 13.53
CA GLU A 77 -8.35 -2.29 13.41
C GLU A 77 -7.40 -3.43 13.04
N SER A 78 -6.34 -3.16 12.27
CA SER A 78 -5.35 -4.17 11.86
C SER A 78 -4.45 -4.62 13.02
N LYS A 79 -4.18 -3.75 14.00
CA LYS A 79 -3.23 -4.01 15.09
C LYS A 79 -3.41 -5.37 15.80
N PRO A 80 -4.62 -5.76 16.27
CA PRO A 80 -4.81 -7.05 16.93
C PRO A 80 -4.62 -8.27 16.01
N HIS A 81 -4.68 -8.11 14.68
CA HIS A 81 -4.59 -9.19 13.70
C HIS A 81 -3.13 -9.47 13.30
N ASN A 82 -2.34 -9.94 14.26
CA ASN A 82 -0.88 -10.10 14.16
C ASN A 82 -0.44 -11.56 13.93
N GLU A 83 -1.30 -12.39 13.35
CA GLU A 83 -1.04 -13.81 13.10
C GLU A 83 0.20 -14.01 12.21
N ALA A 84 0.36 -13.18 11.17
CA ALA A 84 1.54 -13.18 10.32
C ALA A 84 2.83 -12.87 11.10
N ALA A 85 2.77 -11.93 12.05
CA ALA A 85 3.90 -11.61 12.92
C ALA A 85 4.23 -12.75 13.88
N LYS A 86 3.23 -13.42 14.45
CA LYS A 86 3.44 -14.60 15.30
C LYS A 86 4.08 -15.77 14.55
N ALA A 87 3.82 -15.87 13.24
CA ALA A 87 4.39 -16.90 12.36
C ALA A 87 5.76 -16.52 11.77
N ALA A 88 6.18 -15.26 11.87
CA ALA A 88 7.41 -14.77 11.27
C ALA A 88 8.65 -15.39 11.93
N LYS A 89 9.45 -16.09 11.14
CA LYS A 89 10.73 -16.67 11.55
C LYS A 89 11.85 -15.70 11.21
N GLY A 90 12.89 -15.65 12.05
CA GLY A 90 14.08 -14.83 11.77
C GLY A 90 13.91 -13.32 12.00
N GLN A 91 12.77 -12.89 12.53
CA GLN A 91 12.55 -11.53 13.01
C GLN A 91 12.56 -11.54 14.54
N ASP A 92 13.41 -10.70 15.14
CA ASP A 92 13.41 -10.50 16.59
C ASP A 92 12.15 -9.73 17.01
N ASP A 93 11.51 -10.19 18.09
CA ASP A 93 10.26 -9.63 18.65
C ASP A 93 9.21 -9.26 17.58
N PRO A 94 8.76 -10.20 16.73
CA PRO A 94 8.02 -9.87 15.51
C PRO A 94 6.67 -9.21 15.81
N VAL A 95 6.01 -9.56 16.91
CA VAL A 95 4.77 -8.90 17.37
C VAL A 95 5.01 -7.44 17.74
N LYS A 96 6.15 -7.13 18.38
CA LYS A 96 6.51 -5.75 18.71
C LYS A 96 6.79 -4.95 17.43
N LYS A 97 7.53 -5.54 16.48
CA LYS A 97 7.80 -4.91 15.18
C LYS A 97 6.52 -4.67 14.37
N TRP A 98 5.56 -5.59 14.44
CA TRP A 98 4.21 -5.40 13.90
C TRP A 98 3.52 -4.19 14.52
N ASP A 99 3.48 -4.12 15.86
CA ASP A 99 2.84 -3.02 16.58
C ASP A 99 3.48 -1.66 16.21
N GLU A 100 4.81 -1.61 16.15
CA GLU A 100 5.55 -0.40 15.74
C GLU A 100 5.20 0.05 14.33
N LEU A 101 5.15 -0.88 13.36
CA LEU A 101 4.83 -0.56 11.97
C LEU A 101 3.36 -0.14 11.79
N ILE A 102 2.43 -0.75 12.54
CA ILE A 102 1.03 -0.32 12.55
C ILE A 102 0.90 1.07 13.18
N ASP A 103 1.62 1.36 14.27
CA ASP A 103 1.59 2.68 14.91
C ASP A 103 2.17 3.77 14.01
N VAL A 104 3.23 3.47 13.25
CA VAL A 104 3.73 4.36 12.20
C VAL A 104 2.68 4.57 11.12
N TRP A 105 2.00 3.51 10.67
CA TRP A 105 0.94 3.64 9.67
C TRP A 105 -0.21 4.53 10.16
N VAL A 106 -0.65 4.37 11.42
CA VAL A 106 -1.66 5.22 12.06
C VAL A 106 -1.23 6.67 12.02
N LYS A 107 -0.04 6.98 12.56
CA LYS A 107 0.50 8.34 12.66
C LYS A 107 0.62 9.01 11.29
N GLU A 108 1.20 8.32 10.32
CA GLU A 108 1.44 8.91 9.00
C GLU A 108 0.13 9.05 8.20
N SER A 109 -0.88 8.22 8.46
CA SER A 109 -2.25 8.38 7.91
C SER A 109 -3.01 9.55 8.55
N GLU A 110 -2.87 9.75 9.87
CA GLU A 110 -3.41 10.91 10.58
C GLU A 110 -2.84 12.21 9.99
N LYS A 111 -1.52 12.25 9.79
CA LYS A 111 -0.84 13.38 9.14
C LYS A 111 -1.32 13.62 7.70
N LEU A 112 -1.60 12.57 6.92
CA LEU A 112 -2.17 12.73 5.58
C LEU A 112 -3.57 13.36 5.63
N ALA A 113 -4.40 12.92 6.58
CA ALA A 113 -5.73 13.50 6.79
C ALA A 113 -5.62 14.98 7.19
N GLU A 114 -4.70 15.33 8.09
CA GLU A 114 -4.44 16.72 8.51
C GLU A 114 -3.95 17.59 7.35
N ILE A 115 -3.03 17.09 6.51
CA ILE A 115 -2.58 17.80 5.31
C ILE A 115 -3.79 18.04 4.40
N ALA A 116 -4.57 17.01 4.09
CA ALA A 116 -5.71 17.15 3.19
C ALA A 116 -6.83 18.05 3.74
N ALA A 117 -6.98 18.18 5.06
CA ALA A 117 -7.95 19.07 5.68
C ALA A 117 -7.56 20.56 5.59
N LYS A 118 -6.29 20.89 5.35
CA LYS A 118 -5.82 22.28 5.24
C LYS A 118 -6.19 22.87 3.89
N ALA A 119 -6.91 23.98 3.88
CA ALA A 119 -7.36 24.65 2.67
C ALA A 119 -6.22 25.10 1.73
N ASP A 120 -5.03 25.35 2.29
CA ASP A 120 -3.82 25.78 1.58
C ASP A 120 -2.83 24.65 1.27
N SER A 121 -3.19 23.40 1.59
CA SER A 121 -2.35 22.24 1.26
C SER A 121 -2.18 22.07 -0.25
N THR A 122 -1.01 21.57 -0.65
CA THR A 122 -0.71 21.30 -2.05
C THR A 122 -0.83 19.81 -2.38
N GLN A 123 -1.03 19.51 -3.66
CA GLN A 123 -0.98 18.12 -4.14
C GLN A 123 0.37 17.46 -3.82
N LYS A 124 1.48 18.22 -3.84
CA LYS A 124 2.81 17.70 -3.53
C LYS A 124 2.89 17.25 -2.07
N ASP A 125 2.38 18.05 -1.13
CA ASP A 125 2.38 17.71 0.30
C ASP A 125 1.64 16.39 0.56
N ALA A 126 0.45 16.25 -0.01
CA ALA A 126 -0.35 15.03 0.13
C ALA A 126 0.30 13.82 -0.58
N LYS A 127 0.93 14.03 -1.74
CA LYS A 127 1.62 12.97 -2.48
C LYS A 127 2.87 12.49 -1.75
N ASP A 128 3.66 13.39 -1.20
CA ASP A 128 4.87 13.06 -0.44
C ASP A 128 4.49 12.29 0.83
N GLN A 129 3.44 12.73 1.52
CA GLN A 129 2.93 12.01 2.69
C GLN A 129 2.40 10.61 2.33
N LEU A 130 1.67 10.46 1.21
CA LEU A 130 1.29 9.14 0.70
C LEU A 130 2.52 8.26 0.42
N ASN A 131 3.59 8.83 -0.13
CA ASN A 131 4.82 8.07 -0.41
C ASN A 131 5.50 7.61 0.89
N THR A 132 5.46 8.41 1.96
CA THR A 132 5.92 7.98 3.31
C THR A 132 5.11 6.79 3.81
N ILE A 133 3.78 6.85 3.73
CA ILE A 133 2.91 5.71 4.11
C ILE A 133 3.24 4.47 3.27
N ASN A 134 3.39 4.62 1.95
CA ASN A 134 3.71 3.49 1.07
C ASN A 134 5.03 2.80 1.42
N LYS A 135 6.04 3.56 1.87
CA LYS A 135 7.30 2.96 2.35
C LYS A 135 7.07 2.09 3.59
N ASN A 136 6.26 2.55 4.54
CA ASN A 136 5.87 1.76 5.70
C ASN A 136 5.08 0.49 5.31
N CYS A 137 4.17 0.59 4.32
CA CYS A 137 3.48 -0.59 3.78
C CYS A 137 4.46 -1.59 3.17
N THR A 138 5.46 -1.12 2.42
CA THR A 138 6.49 -1.99 1.85
C THR A 138 7.32 -2.66 2.94
N GLU A 139 7.76 -1.91 3.96
CA GLU A 139 8.54 -2.48 5.07
C GLU A 139 7.72 -3.54 5.83
N CYS A 140 6.46 -3.25 6.15
CA CYS A 140 5.59 -4.20 6.82
C CYS A 140 5.38 -5.48 6.00
N HIS A 141 5.17 -5.35 4.68
CA HIS A 141 5.01 -6.51 3.82
C HIS A 141 6.31 -7.29 3.65
N GLN A 142 7.47 -6.63 3.59
CA GLN A 142 8.76 -7.33 3.50
C GLN A 142 9.05 -8.20 4.73
N VAL A 143 8.59 -7.78 5.91
CA VAL A 143 8.82 -8.54 7.16
C VAL A 143 7.78 -9.64 7.35
N PHE A 144 6.50 -9.38 7.02
CA PHE A 144 5.39 -10.24 7.45
C PHE A 144 4.58 -10.87 6.32
N ARG A 145 4.77 -10.47 5.07
CA ARG A 145 4.13 -11.13 3.93
C ARG A 145 5.06 -12.23 3.46
N ILE A 146 4.76 -13.46 3.85
CA ILE A 146 5.43 -14.65 3.35
C ILE A 146 5.06 -14.77 1.86
N ASP A 147 6.03 -14.59 0.97
CA ASP A 147 5.82 -14.84 -0.44
C ASP A 147 5.50 -16.32 -0.64
N ALA A 148 4.53 -16.63 -1.51
CA ALA A 148 4.01 -17.99 -1.72
C ALA A 148 5.08 -19.01 -2.13
N ASP A 149 6.27 -18.56 -2.49
CA ASP A 149 7.42 -19.36 -2.92
C ASP A 149 8.29 -19.88 -1.76
N GLU A 150 8.03 -19.51 -0.50
CA GLU A 150 8.78 -20.04 0.65
C GLU A 150 8.17 -21.34 1.23
N ASN A 151 7.08 -21.83 0.65
CA ASN A 151 6.51 -23.14 0.95
C ASN A 151 7.09 -24.20 0.00
N PHE A 152 8.38 -24.49 0.11
CA PHE A 152 9.01 -25.67 -0.50
C PHE A 152 8.89 -26.90 0.40
#